data_AF-G4ZX41-F1
#
_entry.id   AF-G4ZX41-F1
#
_cell.length_a   1.000
_cell.length_b   1.000
_cell.length_c   1.000
_cell.angle_alpha   90.00
_cell.angle_beta   90.00
_cell.angle_gamma   90.00
#
_symmetry.space_group_name_H-M   'P 1'
#
loop_
_entity.id
_entity.type
_entity.pdbx_description
1 polymer ?
#
loop_
_entity_poly.entity_id
_entity_poly.type
_entity_poly.pdbx_seq_one_letter_code
_entity_poly.pdbx_strand_id
1 'polypeptide(L)'
;MIHPSGRSSASSSASPNAVLYQIVACEDQLPAFDPLMLKTVLLSPNSVKKFNFIVLKLQLLVFQSVIAAIGLRYAVFAAEVSLGRTLALICAGLHIPGMVVFVAGMRAEYLKIILPTFDFCFLQATNTLWAITLSIVLRDVRVVLVVACWANFTNNLFQETNLRNTVFMITFALFEWLFNALLMVWLAVGLVDDVHHYTLVTARGRTLSTKDILVNAMGTMSMVALRYLFRRYQHARRQKKKRDTAMQALGYRCKIALSAVDRAASSANSDIMPHVEIRAKPERAYSSRVNTNVLASKRRKYPPLQMYLAPEVTRFDAQNTVWPNDGVFKPVATWKIVFLYSCGVMGSAFAALALFLPKNTKNAGVIGVSGLIVSSIFSGIYLCCCERQLLKRVMSSFHFLFFAAQILSAGVCVMDMFYWRWAPACGVVSSLLLAYTILTVDALTPIMKRRLCFKFWMPVTGIVVFWAVEVLVLVDVMQLGIWDLQDRVFLDISMFNHRAQFHVAPFFLSRLVTIFVWSGRYVYVALTCQDDNALIMIRGEVEFDYESWKKQARLAR
;
A
#
# COMPACT_ATOMS: atom_id res chain seq x y z
N MET A 1 13.09 29.45 19.64
CA MET A 1 12.60 30.74 19.11
C MET A 1 13.67 31.35 18.24
N ILE A 2 13.54 31.25 16.92
CA ILE A 2 14.27 32.10 15.96
C ILE A 2 13.23 32.44 14.89
N HIS A 3 12.88 33.71 14.78
CA HIS A 3 11.93 34.22 13.80
C HIS A 3 12.52 34.13 12.37
N PRO A 4 11.72 33.80 11.35
CA PRO A 4 12.11 34.00 9.95
C PRO A 4 11.86 35.46 9.58
N SER A 5 12.93 36.19 9.27
CA SER A 5 12.84 37.54 8.70
C SER A 5 12.53 37.47 7.20
N GLY A 6 11.51 38.25 6.80
CA GLY A 6 11.48 39.00 5.55
C GLY A 6 11.30 38.23 4.24
N ARG A 7 10.05 38.20 3.75
CA ARG A 7 9.76 38.20 2.30
C ARG A 7 10.43 39.42 1.66
N SER A 8 11.37 39.20 0.74
CA SER A 8 11.61 40.13 -0.36
C SER A 8 11.12 39.47 -1.64
N SER A 9 10.11 40.10 -2.24
CA SER A 9 9.68 39.89 -3.61
C SER A 9 10.80 40.35 -4.54
N ALA A 10 11.66 39.42 -4.93
CA ALA A 10 12.52 39.57 -6.10
C ALA A 10 12.25 38.35 -6.97
N SER A 11 11.75 38.59 -8.17
CA SER A 11 11.72 37.63 -9.27
C SER A 11 13.10 36.99 -9.39
N SER A 12 13.26 35.79 -8.84
CA SER A 12 14.47 35.00 -9.03
C SER A 12 14.55 34.67 -10.52
N SER A 13 15.46 35.32 -11.22
CA SER A 13 15.95 34.90 -12.52
C SER A 13 16.50 33.47 -12.37
N ALA A 14 15.62 32.49 -12.60
CA ALA A 14 15.97 31.09 -12.56
C ALA A 14 17.08 30.83 -13.58
N SER A 15 18.12 30.10 -13.17
CA SER A 15 19.32 29.89 -13.99
C SER A 15 18.97 29.34 -15.39
N PRO A 16 19.69 29.76 -16.45
CA PRO A 16 19.40 29.38 -17.83
C PRO A 16 19.51 27.86 -18.10
N ASN A 17 20.04 27.08 -17.16
CA ASN A 17 20.23 25.63 -17.27
C ASN A 17 19.27 24.79 -16.39
N ALA A 18 18.24 25.36 -15.77
CA ALA A 18 17.33 24.60 -14.91
C ALA A 18 16.50 23.59 -15.71
N VAL A 19 16.75 22.29 -15.51
CA VAL A 19 15.97 21.19 -16.08
C VAL A 19 14.77 20.92 -15.18
N LEU A 20 13.57 21.03 -15.76
CA LEU A 20 12.32 20.76 -15.07
C LEU A 20 11.82 19.36 -15.43
N TYR A 21 11.37 18.62 -14.41
CA TYR A 21 10.74 17.33 -14.57
C TYR A 21 9.24 17.39 -14.31
N GLN A 22 8.49 16.61 -15.08
CA GLN A 22 7.08 16.37 -14.88
C GLN A 22 6.82 14.86 -14.76
N ILE A 23 5.82 14.51 -13.97
CA ILE A 23 5.36 13.13 -13.83
C ILE A 23 4.46 12.79 -15.00
N VAL A 24 4.80 11.71 -15.69
CA VAL A 24 4.05 11.16 -16.82
C VAL A 24 3.68 9.71 -16.53
N ALA A 25 2.60 9.21 -17.15
CA ALA A 25 2.28 7.79 -17.10
C ALA A 25 3.32 7.02 -17.92
N CYS A 26 3.75 5.84 -17.44
CA CYS A 26 4.65 4.97 -18.22
C CYS A 26 3.95 4.29 -19.39
N GLU A 27 2.62 4.17 -19.34
CA GLU A 27 1.82 3.53 -20.36
C GLU A 27 1.14 4.60 -21.22
N ASP A 28 1.25 4.48 -22.54
CA ASP A 28 0.70 5.45 -23.51
C ASP A 28 -0.83 5.57 -23.40
N GLN A 29 -1.51 4.50 -22.97
CA GLN A 29 -2.95 4.49 -22.75
C GLN A 29 -3.30 3.79 -21.44
N LEU A 30 -3.85 4.57 -20.52
CA LEU A 30 -4.45 4.06 -19.28
C LEU A 30 -5.74 3.29 -19.58
N PRO A 31 -6.15 2.33 -18.73
CA PRO A 31 -7.30 1.49 -19.00
C PRO A 31 -8.60 2.30 -19.11
N ALA A 32 -9.42 1.93 -20.09
CA ALA A 32 -10.79 2.42 -20.23
C ALA A 32 -11.77 1.34 -19.80
N PHE A 33 -12.92 1.72 -19.24
CA PHE A 33 -13.91 0.74 -18.80
C PHE A 33 -15.34 1.15 -19.14
N ASP A 34 -16.18 0.15 -19.43
CA ASP A 34 -17.61 0.38 -19.59
C ASP A 34 -18.27 0.43 -18.19
N PRO A 35 -18.99 1.51 -17.83
CA PRO A 35 -19.62 1.64 -16.51
C PRO A 35 -20.85 0.74 -16.27
N LEU A 36 -20.93 -0.42 -16.94
CA LEU A 36 -21.99 -1.41 -16.75
C LEU A 36 -21.95 -2.04 -15.36
N MET A 37 -23.11 -2.08 -14.72
CA MET A 37 -23.28 -2.73 -13.42
C MET A 37 -23.30 -4.25 -13.57
N LEU A 38 -22.80 -4.98 -12.58
CA LEU A 38 -22.73 -6.44 -12.60
C LEU A 38 -24.11 -7.07 -12.82
N LYS A 39 -25.17 -6.52 -12.21
CA LYS A 39 -26.55 -6.97 -12.47
C LYS A 39 -26.99 -6.85 -13.93
N THR A 40 -26.49 -5.86 -14.66
CA THR A 40 -26.82 -5.65 -16.09
C THR A 40 -26.04 -6.58 -17.02
N VAL A 41 -24.93 -7.13 -16.53
CA VAL A 41 -24.15 -8.15 -17.23
C VAL A 41 -24.73 -9.54 -16.99
N LEU A 42 -25.08 -9.86 -15.75
CA LEU A 42 -25.55 -11.18 -15.33
C LEU A 42 -27.04 -11.44 -15.61
N LEU A 43 -27.89 -10.43 -15.50
CA LEU A 43 -29.35 -10.59 -15.58
C LEU A 43 -29.91 -10.05 -16.91
N SER A 44 -31.02 -10.64 -17.37
CA SER A 44 -31.79 -10.12 -18.49
C SER A 44 -32.39 -8.74 -18.17
N PRO A 45 -32.70 -7.89 -19.16
CA PRO A 45 -33.27 -6.56 -18.93
C PRO A 45 -34.56 -6.57 -18.08
N ASN A 46 -35.42 -7.58 -18.28
CA ASN A 46 -36.65 -7.75 -17.51
C ASN A 46 -36.34 -8.14 -16.05
N SER A 47 -35.36 -9.01 -15.82
CA SER A 47 -34.91 -9.38 -14.48
C SER A 47 -34.25 -8.20 -13.74
N VAL A 48 -33.51 -7.33 -14.44
CA VAL A 48 -32.95 -6.11 -13.84
C VAL A 48 -34.06 -5.14 -13.39
N LYS A 49 -35.12 -4.98 -14.19
CA LYS A 49 -36.28 -4.14 -13.82
C LYS A 49 -36.96 -4.69 -12.55
N LYS A 50 -37.24 -6.00 -12.52
CA LYS A 50 -37.81 -6.67 -11.34
C LYS A 50 -36.91 -6.52 -10.10
N PHE A 51 -35.61 -6.75 -10.26
CA PHE A 51 -34.64 -6.59 -9.18
C PHE A 51 -34.63 -5.16 -8.62
N ASN A 52 -34.56 -4.14 -9.48
CA ASN A 52 -34.58 -2.75 -9.04
C ASN A 52 -35.89 -2.38 -8.33
N PHE A 53 -37.04 -2.87 -8.82
CA PHE A 53 -38.33 -2.66 -8.18
C PHE A 53 -38.37 -3.28 -6.77
N ILE A 54 -37.90 -4.53 -6.63
CA ILE A 54 -37.83 -5.21 -5.33
C ILE A 54 -36.89 -4.47 -4.36
N VAL A 55 -35.70 -4.08 -4.83
CA VAL A 55 -34.72 -3.37 -4.01
C VAL A 55 -35.25 -2.01 -3.55
N LEU A 56 -35.98 -1.29 -4.41
CA LEU A 56 -36.62 -0.02 -4.02
C LEU A 56 -37.72 -0.25 -2.99
N LYS A 57 -38.59 -1.25 -3.19
CA LYS A 57 -39.66 -1.59 -2.25
C LYS A 57 -39.13 -2.01 -0.87
N LEU A 58 -38.01 -2.74 -0.85
CA LEU A 58 -37.40 -3.26 0.38
C LEU A 58 -36.23 -2.41 0.89
N GLN A 59 -36.01 -1.21 0.36
CA GLN A 59 -34.80 -0.42 0.64
C GLN A 59 -34.62 -0.14 2.14
N LEU A 60 -35.70 0.23 2.84
CA LEU A 60 -35.66 0.50 4.28
C LEU A 60 -35.32 -0.77 5.06
N LEU A 61 -35.93 -1.90 4.70
CA LEU A 61 -35.68 -3.19 5.35
C LEU A 61 -34.23 -3.64 5.16
N VAL A 62 -33.68 -3.52 3.94
CA VAL A 62 -32.27 -3.84 3.65
C VAL A 62 -31.33 -2.92 4.43
N PHE A 63 -31.67 -1.64 4.56
CA PHE A 63 -30.85 -0.69 5.32
C PHE A 63 -30.84 -1.05 6.81
N GLN A 64 -32.01 -1.33 7.40
CA GLN A 64 -32.11 -1.75 8.80
C GLN A 64 -31.43 -3.08 9.05
N SER A 65 -31.54 -4.04 8.12
CA SER A 65 -30.86 -5.34 8.24
C SER A 65 -29.34 -5.17 8.28
N VAL A 66 -28.77 -4.28 7.47
CA VAL A 66 -27.32 -4.01 7.48
C VAL A 66 -26.88 -3.40 8.80
N ILE A 67 -27.60 -2.41 9.34
CA ILE A 67 -27.27 -1.79 10.62
C ILE A 67 -27.34 -2.81 11.76
N ALA A 68 -28.44 -3.56 11.83
CA ALA A 68 -28.63 -4.59 12.83
C ALA A 68 -27.54 -5.67 12.73
N ALA A 69 -27.20 -6.10 11.52
CA ALA A 69 -26.16 -7.10 11.30
C ALA A 69 -24.79 -6.61 11.79
N ILE A 70 -24.38 -5.37 11.45
CA ILE A 70 -23.12 -4.78 11.92
C ILE A 70 -23.07 -4.73 13.44
N GLY A 71 -24.12 -4.25 14.10
CA GLY A 71 -24.19 -4.21 15.57
C GLY A 71 -24.10 -5.60 16.19
N LEU A 72 -24.81 -6.57 15.61
CA LEU A 72 -24.86 -7.93 16.11
C LEU A 72 -23.52 -8.66 15.99
N ARG A 73 -22.66 -8.30 15.03
CA ARG A 73 -21.31 -8.87 14.93
C ARG A 73 -20.47 -8.64 16.19
N TYR A 74 -20.54 -7.43 16.74
CA TYR A 74 -19.82 -7.11 17.97
C TYR A 74 -20.34 -7.96 19.13
N ALA A 75 -21.66 -8.08 19.24
CA ALA A 75 -22.30 -8.88 20.28
C ALA A 75 -21.93 -10.37 20.17
N VAL A 76 -21.83 -10.94 18.97
CA VAL A 76 -21.51 -12.38 18.77
C VAL A 76 -20.18 -12.79 19.38
N PHE A 77 -19.15 -11.93 19.29
CA PHE A 77 -17.83 -12.24 19.83
C PHE A 77 -17.62 -11.77 21.27
N ALA A 78 -18.51 -10.94 21.80
CA ALA A 78 -18.49 -10.45 23.18
C ALA A 78 -19.44 -11.20 24.12
N ALA A 79 -20.44 -11.90 23.57
CA ALA A 79 -21.43 -12.65 24.33
C ALA A 79 -20.93 -14.06 24.67
N GLU A 80 -21.54 -14.65 25.70
CA GLU A 80 -21.35 -16.04 26.07
C GLU A 80 -21.63 -16.99 24.89
N VAL A 81 -20.91 -18.11 24.86
CA VAL A 81 -20.86 -19.07 23.75
C VAL A 81 -22.24 -19.49 23.22
N SER A 82 -23.17 -19.82 24.11
CA SER A 82 -24.52 -20.30 23.75
C SER A 82 -25.32 -19.25 22.97
N LEU A 83 -25.28 -18.00 23.46
CA LEU A 83 -25.91 -16.86 22.81
C LEU A 83 -25.16 -16.49 21.52
N GLY A 84 -23.84 -16.45 21.57
CA GLY A 84 -22.98 -16.14 20.42
C GLY A 84 -23.22 -17.06 19.22
N ARG A 85 -23.38 -18.37 19.45
CA ARG A 85 -23.69 -19.35 18.38
C ARG A 85 -25.02 -19.07 17.67
N THR A 86 -26.07 -18.74 18.43
CA THR A 86 -27.40 -18.43 17.88
C THR A 86 -27.39 -17.09 17.14
N LEU A 87 -26.79 -16.06 17.76
CA LEU A 87 -26.67 -14.74 17.18
C LEU A 87 -25.82 -14.74 15.89
N ALA A 88 -24.82 -15.63 15.78
CA ALA A 88 -23.99 -15.75 14.59
C ALA A 88 -24.81 -16.11 13.34
N LEU A 89 -25.75 -17.06 13.46
CA LEU A 89 -26.62 -17.46 12.34
C LEU A 89 -27.55 -16.33 11.91
N ILE A 90 -28.18 -15.66 12.87
CA ILE A 90 -29.07 -14.52 12.63
C ILE A 90 -28.27 -13.38 11.97
N CYS A 91 -27.10 -13.05 12.52
CA CYS A 91 -26.22 -12.02 12.01
C CYS A 91 -25.77 -12.31 10.56
N ALA A 92 -25.33 -13.54 10.29
CA ALA A 92 -24.94 -13.95 8.94
C ALA A 92 -26.10 -13.81 7.94
N GLY A 93 -27.32 -14.23 8.32
CA GLY A 93 -28.52 -14.07 7.49
C GLY A 93 -28.85 -12.61 7.19
N LEU A 94 -28.76 -11.73 8.20
CA LEU A 94 -29.05 -10.30 8.04
C LEU A 94 -28.06 -9.56 7.11
N HIS A 95 -26.84 -10.10 6.92
CA HIS A 95 -25.87 -9.54 5.98
C HIS A 95 -26.19 -9.82 4.50
N ILE A 96 -26.85 -10.94 4.20
CA ILE A 96 -27.07 -11.41 2.82
C ILE A 96 -27.76 -10.35 1.95
N PRO A 97 -28.88 -9.72 2.36
CA PRO A 97 -29.56 -8.73 1.52
C PRO A 97 -28.66 -7.54 1.16
N GLY A 98 -27.89 -7.04 2.13
CA GLY A 98 -26.95 -5.94 1.94
C GLY A 98 -25.85 -6.30 0.96
N MET A 99 -25.23 -7.48 1.10
CA MET A 99 -24.22 -7.97 0.19
C MET A 99 -24.74 -8.10 -1.24
N VAL A 100 -25.93 -8.69 -1.43
CA VAL A 100 -26.52 -8.90 -2.76
C VAL A 100 -26.78 -7.56 -3.45
N VAL A 101 -27.38 -6.59 -2.74
CA VAL A 101 -27.63 -5.24 -3.30
C VAL A 101 -26.32 -4.53 -3.63
N PHE A 102 -25.29 -4.72 -2.81
CA PHE A 102 -23.99 -4.12 -3.01
C PHE A 102 -23.25 -4.69 -4.21
N VAL A 103 -23.14 -6.02 -4.31
CA VAL A 103 -22.52 -6.75 -5.43
C VAL A 103 -23.23 -6.43 -6.75
N ALA A 104 -24.56 -6.39 -6.74
CA ALA A 104 -25.36 -6.01 -7.91
C ALA A 104 -25.07 -4.58 -8.41
N GLY A 105 -24.58 -3.70 -7.54
CA GLY A 105 -24.24 -2.30 -7.85
C GLY A 105 -22.79 -2.08 -8.32
N MET A 106 -21.92 -3.07 -8.20
CA MET A 106 -20.52 -2.99 -8.66
C MET A 106 -20.44 -2.88 -10.19
N ARG A 107 -19.37 -2.29 -10.71
CA ARG A 107 -19.12 -2.16 -12.16
C ARG A 107 -18.21 -3.28 -12.66
N ALA A 108 -18.69 -4.07 -13.62
CA ALA A 108 -18.04 -5.31 -14.05
C ALA A 108 -16.65 -5.08 -14.67
N GLU A 109 -16.52 -4.11 -15.58
CA GLU A 109 -15.22 -3.83 -16.22
C GLU A 109 -14.24 -3.16 -15.24
N TYR A 110 -14.73 -2.35 -14.30
CA TYR A 110 -13.85 -1.77 -13.29
C TYR A 110 -13.36 -2.82 -12.27
N LEU A 111 -14.17 -3.83 -11.95
CA LEU A 111 -13.73 -4.98 -11.15
C LEU A 111 -12.55 -5.70 -11.80
N LYS A 112 -12.58 -5.91 -13.13
CA LYS A 112 -11.46 -6.55 -13.86
C LYS A 112 -10.16 -5.76 -13.77
N ILE A 113 -10.23 -4.43 -13.60
CA ILE A 113 -9.06 -3.57 -13.42
C ILE A 113 -8.51 -3.68 -11.99
N ILE A 114 -9.38 -3.75 -10.97
CA ILE A 114 -8.99 -3.79 -9.56
C ILE A 114 -8.50 -5.18 -9.12
N LEU A 115 -9.16 -6.24 -9.57
CA LEU A 115 -8.86 -7.64 -9.21
C LEU A 115 -7.37 -8.03 -9.35
N PRO A 116 -6.67 -7.71 -10.45
CA PRO A 116 -5.26 -8.08 -10.61
C PRO A 116 -4.29 -7.14 -9.88
N THR A 117 -4.77 -6.10 -9.20
CA THR A 117 -3.88 -5.18 -8.49
C THR A 117 -3.27 -5.85 -7.27
N PHE A 118 -1.98 -5.59 -7.03
CA PHE A 118 -1.27 -6.13 -5.87
C PHE A 118 -1.95 -5.78 -4.55
N ASP A 119 -2.41 -4.53 -4.39
CA ASP A 119 -3.04 -4.07 -3.14
C ASP A 119 -4.32 -4.87 -2.84
N PHE A 120 -5.13 -5.18 -3.86
CA PHE A 120 -6.30 -6.04 -3.71
C PHE A 120 -5.92 -7.48 -3.36
N CYS A 121 -5.05 -8.11 -4.15
CA CYS A 121 -4.64 -9.50 -3.94
C CYS A 121 -4.02 -9.72 -2.55
N PHE A 122 -3.16 -8.79 -2.11
CA PHE A 122 -2.53 -8.84 -0.79
C PHE A 122 -3.56 -8.79 0.34
N LEU A 123 -4.52 -7.85 0.27
CA LEU A 123 -5.57 -7.72 1.28
C LEU A 123 -6.54 -8.90 1.27
N GLN A 124 -6.90 -9.40 0.09
CA GLN A 124 -7.78 -10.55 -0.03
C GLN A 124 -7.11 -11.84 0.48
N ALA A 125 -5.82 -12.03 0.22
CA ALA A 125 -5.05 -13.14 0.77
C ALA A 125 -4.97 -13.05 2.30
N THR A 126 -4.70 -11.85 2.85
CA THR A 126 -4.66 -11.63 4.30
C THR A 126 -6.03 -11.87 4.95
N ASN A 127 -7.11 -11.37 4.35
CA ASN A 127 -8.49 -11.60 4.78
C ASN A 127 -8.86 -13.08 4.74
N THR A 128 -8.42 -13.81 3.72
CA THR A 128 -8.66 -15.25 3.59
C THR A 128 -7.87 -16.04 4.63
N LEU A 129 -6.61 -15.67 4.88
CA LEU A 129 -5.79 -16.26 5.95
C LEU A 129 -6.43 -16.04 7.32
N TRP A 130 -6.92 -14.83 7.59
CA TRP A 130 -7.66 -14.52 8.81
C TRP A 130 -8.92 -15.40 8.95
N ALA A 131 -9.75 -15.45 7.90
CA ALA A 131 -11.01 -16.22 7.93
C ALA A 131 -10.77 -17.71 8.17
N ILE A 132 -9.80 -18.30 7.47
CA ILE A 132 -9.42 -19.72 7.65
C ILE A 132 -8.93 -19.96 9.07
N THR A 133 -7.97 -19.15 9.54
CA THR A 133 -7.36 -19.32 10.87
C THR A 133 -8.40 -19.16 11.98
N LEU A 134 -9.27 -18.15 11.88
CA LEU A 134 -10.30 -17.90 12.89
C LEU A 134 -11.34 -19.02 12.89
N SER A 135 -11.68 -19.54 11.72
CA SER A 135 -12.62 -20.66 11.61
C SER A 135 -12.09 -21.94 12.27
N ILE A 136 -10.80 -22.24 12.05
CA ILE A 136 -10.12 -23.38 12.68
C ILE A 136 -10.09 -23.25 14.20
N VAL A 137 -9.91 -22.03 14.71
CA VAL A 137 -9.79 -21.75 16.14
C VAL A 137 -11.15 -21.74 16.86
N LEU A 138 -12.23 -21.30 16.20
CA LEU A 138 -13.58 -21.27 16.80
C LEU A 138 -14.25 -22.64 16.90
N ARG A 139 -14.04 -23.53 15.91
CA ARG A 139 -14.61 -24.90 15.86
C ARG A 139 -16.12 -25.03 16.09
N ASP A 140 -16.90 -23.96 15.91
CA ASP A 140 -18.34 -23.97 16.15
C ASP A 140 -19.13 -23.20 15.08
N VAL A 141 -20.43 -23.01 15.32
CA VAL A 141 -21.35 -22.37 14.38
C VAL A 141 -21.00 -20.90 14.07
N ARG A 142 -20.20 -20.23 14.92
CA ARG A 142 -19.75 -18.84 14.68
C ARG A 142 -18.92 -18.71 13.40
N VAL A 143 -18.36 -19.82 12.89
CA VAL A 143 -17.70 -19.90 11.58
C VAL A 143 -18.57 -19.35 10.44
N VAL A 144 -19.90 -19.56 10.49
CA VAL A 144 -20.82 -19.03 9.47
C VAL A 144 -20.76 -17.49 9.42
N LEU A 145 -20.64 -16.84 10.59
CA LEU A 145 -20.45 -15.40 10.64
C LEU A 145 -19.08 -14.99 10.12
N VAL A 146 -18.03 -15.75 10.41
CA VAL A 146 -16.68 -15.48 9.88
C VAL A 146 -16.69 -15.46 8.34
N VAL A 147 -17.38 -16.41 7.70
CA VAL A 147 -17.54 -16.42 6.23
C VAL A 147 -18.31 -15.19 5.74
N ALA A 148 -19.37 -14.79 6.45
CA ALA A 148 -20.08 -13.56 6.12
C ALA A 148 -19.19 -12.31 6.30
N CYS A 149 -18.38 -12.23 7.35
CA CYS A 149 -17.41 -11.15 7.57
C CYS A 149 -16.35 -11.13 6.46
N TRP A 150 -15.83 -12.28 6.05
CA TRP A 150 -14.89 -12.42 4.94
C TRP A 150 -15.48 -11.83 3.65
N ALA A 151 -16.71 -12.21 3.29
CA ALA A 151 -17.39 -11.70 2.11
C ALA A 151 -17.70 -10.18 2.22
N ASN A 152 -18.07 -9.71 3.42
CA ASN A 152 -18.30 -8.29 3.66
C ASN A 152 -17.02 -7.47 3.51
N PHE A 153 -15.89 -7.96 4.02
CA PHE A 153 -14.60 -7.31 3.84
C PHE A 153 -14.19 -7.29 2.36
N THR A 154 -14.37 -8.39 1.63
CA THR A 154 -14.14 -8.42 0.17
C THR A 154 -15.02 -7.41 -0.56
N ASN A 155 -16.30 -7.29 -0.20
CA ASN A 155 -17.18 -6.25 -0.71
C ASN A 155 -16.67 -4.84 -0.35
N ASN A 156 -16.16 -4.65 0.87
CA ASN A 156 -15.56 -3.41 1.32
C ASN A 156 -14.37 -2.98 0.43
N LEU A 157 -13.55 -3.94 -0.03
CA LEU A 157 -12.46 -3.67 -0.98
C LEU A 157 -12.94 -3.18 -2.36
N PHE A 158 -14.13 -3.62 -2.79
CA PHE A 158 -14.73 -3.24 -4.07
C PHE A 158 -15.62 -2.00 -4.02
N GLN A 159 -15.68 -1.33 -2.88
CA GLN A 159 -16.54 -0.17 -2.67
C GLN A 159 -16.39 0.96 -3.68
N GLU A 160 -15.22 1.11 -4.30
CA GLU A 160 -15.00 2.14 -5.32
C GLU A 160 -15.71 1.86 -6.63
N THR A 161 -15.97 0.58 -6.92
CA THR A 161 -16.76 0.21 -8.11
C THR A 161 -18.22 0.62 -7.98
N ASN A 162 -18.64 0.92 -6.75
CA ASN A 162 -19.98 1.36 -6.42
C ASN A 162 -19.98 2.87 -6.15
N LEU A 163 -20.32 3.68 -7.15
CA LEU A 163 -20.38 5.16 -7.07
C LEU A 163 -21.59 5.69 -6.26
N ARG A 164 -22.18 4.87 -5.38
CA ARG A 164 -23.34 5.22 -4.55
C ARG A 164 -22.91 6.02 -3.32
N ASN A 165 -23.86 6.71 -2.69
CA ASN A 165 -23.72 7.64 -1.55
C ASN A 165 -22.39 7.53 -0.75
N THR A 166 -21.47 8.45 -1.00
CA THR A 166 -20.13 8.47 -0.41
C THR A 166 -20.14 8.49 1.12
N VAL A 167 -21.12 9.14 1.75
CA VAL A 167 -21.20 9.25 3.22
C VAL A 167 -21.51 7.90 3.85
N PHE A 168 -22.53 7.20 3.35
CA PHE A 168 -22.91 5.88 3.84
C PHE A 168 -21.73 4.90 3.79
N MET A 169 -20.98 4.95 2.68
CA MET A 169 -19.86 4.06 2.47
C MET A 169 -18.66 4.36 3.37
N ILE A 170 -18.41 5.64 3.69
CA ILE A 170 -17.42 6.03 4.70
C ILE A 170 -17.84 5.52 6.08
N THR A 171 -19.10 5.70 6.47
CA THR A 171 -19.62 5.21 7.75
C THR A 171 -19.49 3.70 7.86
N PHE A 172 -19.87 2.96 6.82
CA PHE A 172 -19.72 1.51 6.78
C PHE A 172 -18.25 1.07 6.91
N ALA A 173 -17.33 1.70 6.15
CA ALA A 173 -15.91 1.40 6.24
C ALA A 173 -15.31 1.71 7.63
N LEU A 174 -15.81 2.73 8.32
CA LEU A 174 -15.45 3.03 9.71
C LEU A 174 -15.87 1.91 10.67
N PHE A 175 -17.11 1.43 10.56
CA PHE A 175 -17.59 0.33 11.39
C PHE A 175 -16.85 -0.99 11.10
N GLU A 176 -16.53 -1.28 9.84
CA GLU A 176 -15.72 -2.45 9.49
C GLU A 176 -14.29 -2.34 10.06
N TRP A 177 -13.70 -1.14 10.04
CA TRP A 177 -12.40 -0.91 10.65
C TRP A 177 -12.43 -1.08 12.18
N LEU A 178 -13.42 -0.48 12.85
CA LEU A 178 -13.62 -0.62 14.30
C LEU A 178 -13.82 -2.09 14.70
N PHE A 179 -14.60 -2.83 13.93
CA PHE A 179 -14.83 -4.26 14.15
C PHE A 179 -13.52 -5.05 14.10
N ASN A 180 -12.71 -4.86 13.06
CA ASN A 180 -11.42 -5.54 12.93
C ASN A 180 -10.47 -5.18 14.07
N ALA A 181 -10.40 -3.90 14.46
CA ALA A 181 -9.53 -3.45 15.55
C ALA A 181 -9.97 -3.99 16.92
N LEU A 182 -11.27 -3.98 17.21
CA LEU A 182 -11.80 -4.51 18.47
C LEU A 182 -11.68 -6.02 18.56
N LEU A 183 -12.02 -6.75 17.49
CA LEU A 183 -11.86 -8.20 17.44
C LEU A 183 -10.39 -8.62 17.60
N MET A 184 -9.46 -7.84 17.03
CA MET A 184 -8.03 -8.03 17.26
C MET A 184 -7.68 -7.93 18.74
N VAL A 185 -8.18 -6.91 19.45
CA VAL A 185 -7.95 -6.75 20.89
C VAL A 185 -8.60 -7.88 21.69
N TRP A 186 -9.82 -8.28 21.36
CA TRP A 186 -10.51 -9.38 22.05
C TRP A 186 -9.77 -10.71 21.91
N LEU A 187 -9.33 -11.06 20.70
CA LEU A 187 -8.54 -12.27 20.45
C LEU A 187 -7.13 -12.16 21.06
N ALA A 188 -6.52 -10.97 21.05
CA ALA A 188 -5.24 -10.71 21.69
C ALA A 188 -5.29 -10.97 23.19
N VAL A 189 -6.35 -10.50 23.87
CA VAL A 189 -6.51 -10.64 25.33
C VAL A 189 -7.10 -11.99 25.73
N GLY A 190 -7.75 -12.71 24.81
CA GLY A 190 -8.43 -13.97 25.10
C GLY A 190 -9.83 -13.76 25.69
N LEU A 191 -10.52 -12.68 25.29
CA LEU A 191 -11.88 -12.34 25.74
C LEU A 191 -12.97 -13.03 24.91
N VAL A 192 -12.61 -13.76 23.85
CA VAL A 192 -13.57 -14.50 23.02
C VAL A 192 -13.67 -15.91 23.57
N ASP A 193 -14.86 -16.27 24.05
CA ASP A 193 -15.09 -17.57 24.67
C ASP A 193 -14.94 -18.74 23.68
N ASP A 194 -14.52 -19.90 24.19
CA ASP A 194 -14.44 -21.19 23.46
C ASP A 194 -13.52 -21.15 22.23
N VAL A 195 -12.48 -20.31 22.29
CA VAL A 195 -11.44 -20.15 21.27
C VAL A 195 -10.25 -21.05 21.58
N HIS A 196 -9.92 -21.93 20.65
CA HIS A 196 -8.87 -22.93 20.83
C HIS A 196 -7.65 -22.58 19.99
N HIS A 197 -6.65 -21.94 20.59
CA HIS A 197 -5.41 -21.61 19.89
C HIS A 197 -4.51 -22.84 19.74
N TYR A 198 -3.92 -23.00 18.55
CA TYR A 198 -3.01 -24.10 18.22
C TYR A 198 -1.60 -23.58 18.04
N THR A 199 -0.62 -24.35 18.48
CA THR A 199 0.78 -24.17 18.11
C THR A 199 0.98 -24.78 16.72
N LEU A 200 1.37 -23.95 15.76
CA LEU A 200 1.57 -24.35 14.37
C LEU A 200 3.00 -24.84 14.12
N VAL A 201 3.96 -24.12 14.70
CA VAL A 201 5.38 -24.45 14.59
C VAL A 201 5.98 -24.33 15.97
N THR A 202 6.65 -25.40 16.42
CA THR A 202 7.46 -25.39 17.63
C THR A 202 8.90 -25.66 17.22
N ALA A 203 9.78 -24.70 17.43
CA ALA A 203 11.19 -24.83 17.07
C ALA A 203 12.07 -24.22 18.16
N ARG A 204 13.02 -25.01 18.71
CA ARG A 204 13.86 -24.66 19.88
C ARG A 204 13.09 -24.02 21.06
N GLY A 205 11.91 -24.56 21.38
CA GLY A 205 11.06 -24.07 22.47
C GLY A 205 10.28 -22.78 22.17
N ARG A 206 10.40 -22.24 20.95
CA ARG A 206 9.62 -21.09 20.46
C ARG A 206 8.41 -21.60 19.72
N THR A 207 7.25 -21.02 19.99
CA THR A 207 5.99 -21.45 19.40
C THR A 207 5.40 -20.32 18.56
N LEU A 208 5.09 -20.63 17.31
CA LEU A 208 4.22 -19.80 16.49
C LEU A 208 2.79 -20.31 16.67
N SER A 209 1.90 -19.49 17.21
CA SER A 209 0.52 -19.88 17.44
C SER A 209 -0.45 -19.31 16.41
N THR A 210 -1.64 -19.89 16.30
CA THR A 210 -2.74 -19.32 15.50
C THR A 210 -3.16 -17.93 16.01
N LYS A 211 -2.95 -17.64 17.30
CA LYS A 211 -3.19 -16.31 17.89
C LYS A 211 -2.30 -15.25 17.23
N ASP A 212 -1.02 -15.54 17.04
CA ASP A 212 -0.05 -14.62 16.43
C ASP A 212 -0.42 -14.31 14.98
N ILE A 213 -0.85 -15.33 14.23
CA ILE A 213 -1.32 -15.16 12.85
C ILE A 213 -2.57 -14.27 12.81
N LEU A 214 -3.54 -14.52 13.68
CA LEU A 214 -4.79 -13.77 13.75
C LEU A 214 -4.56 -12.30 14.08
N VAL A 215 -3.84 -12.02 15.15
CA VAL A 215 -3.52 -10.65 15.59
C VAL A 215 -2.76 -9.91 14.51
N ASN A 216 -1.79 -10.56 13.85
CA ASN A 216 -1.05 -9.96 12.75
C ASN A 216 -1.93 -9.66 11.53
N ALA A 217 -2.72 -10.64 11.07
CA ALA A 217 -3.57 -10.49 9.90
C ALA A 217 -4.57 -9.34 10.09
N MET A 218 -5.23 -9.30 11.26
CA MET A 218 -6.15 -8.21 11.61
C MET A 218 -5.43 -6.87 11.78
N GLY A 219 -4.23 -6.82 12.37
CA GLY A 219 -3.45 -5.60 12.48
C GLY A 219 -3.10 -5.01 11.11
N THR A 220 -2.67 -5.87 10.19
CA THR A 220 -2.37 -5.50 8.79
C THR A 220 -3.62 -4.99 8.07
N MET A 221 -4.73 -5.75 8.16
CA MET A 221 -6.02 -5.36 7.58
C MET A 221 -6.52 -4.04 8.17
N SER A 222 -6.42 -3.85 9.48
CA SER A 222 -6.86 -2.63 10.19
C SER A 222 -6.06 -1.40 9.76
N MET A 223 -4.72 -1.51 9.65
CA MET A 223 -3.89 -0.39 9.18
C MET A 223 -4.22 0.01 7.75
N VAL A 224 -4.40 -0.96 6.84
CA VAL A 224 -4.71 -0.65 5.44
C VAL A 224 -6.16 -0.17 5.27
N ALA A 225 -7.11 -0.73 6.02
CA ALA A 225 -8.49 -0.25 6.05
C ALA A 225 -8.60 1.20 6.57
N LEU A 226 -7.80 1.56 7.59
CA LEU A 226 -7.73 2.95 8.08
C LEU A 226 -7.26 3.91 7.00
N ARG A 227 -6.24 3.53 6.22
CA ARG A 227 -5.77 4.31 5.07
C ARG A 227 -6.88 4.48 4.03
N TYR A 228 -7.56 3.39 3.69
CA TYR A 228 -8.65 3.40 2.72
C TYR A 228 -9.76 4.36 3.17
N LEU A 229 -10.18 4.25 4.43
CA LEU A 229 -11.16 5.13 5.06
C LEU A 229 -10.72 6.60 5.02
N PHE A 230 -9.49 6.89 5.44
CA PHE A 230 -8.94 8.24 5.47
C PHE A 230 -8.89 8.87 4.07
N ARG A 231 -8.44 8.12 3.07
CA ARG A 231 -8.39 8.59 1.67
C ARG A 231 -9.77 8.88 1.13
N ARG A 232 -10.72 7.99 1.39
CA ARG A 232 -12.10 8.20 0.97
C ARG A 232 -12.72 9.41 1.66
N TYR A 233 -12.46 9.60 2.95
CA TYR A 233 -12.88 10.80 3.68
C TYR A 233 -12.29 12.07 3.07
N GLN A 234 -11.00 12.08 2.76
CA GLN A 234 -10.35 13.21 2.08
C GLN A 234 -10.96 13.47 0.70
N HIS A 235 -11.21 12.42 -0.08
CA HIS A 235 -11.82 12.51 -1.40
C HIS A 235 -13.25 13.09 -1.32
N ALA A 236 -14.08 12.59 -0.41
CA ALA A 236 -15.42 13.12 -0.17
C ALA A 236 -15.38 14.61 0.24
N ARG A 237 -14.40 15.00 1.07
CA ARG A 237 -14.19 16.40 1.46
C ARG A 237 -13.76 17.27 0.28
N ARG A 238 -12.96 16.75 -0.67
CA ARG A 238 -12.57 17.44 -1.91
C ARG A 238 -13.76 17.60 -2.86
N GLN A 239 -14.54 16.53 -3.07
CA GLN A 239 -15.75 16.58 -3.91
C GLN A 239 -16.79 17.57 -3.38
N LYS A 240 -16.97 17.68 -2.06
CA LYS A 240 -17.84 18.71 -1.47
C LYS A 240 -17.40 20.15 -1.81
N LYS A 241 -16.09 20.37 -1.99
CA LYS A 241 -15.52 21.69 -2.30
C LYS A 241 -15.51 22.00 -3.80
N LYS A 242 -15.46 20.99 -4.67
CA LYS A 242 -15.42 21.14 -6.13
C LYS A 242 -16.38 20.13 -6.77
N ARG A 243 -17.59 20.60 -7.07
CA ARG A 243 -18.74 19.75 -7.48
C ARG A 243 -18.62 19.18 -8.90
N ASP A 244 -17.79 19.79 -9.75
CA ASP A 244 -17.57 19.43 -11.16
C ASP A 244 -16.21 18.75 -11.44
N THR A 245 -15.46 18.36 -10.40
CA THR A 245 -14.16 17.68 -10.60
C THR A 245 -14.32 16.19 -10.86
N ALA A 246 -13.43 15.67 -11.70
CA ALA A 246 -13.29 14.25 -11.99
C ALA A 246 -13.21 13.38 -10.72
N MET A 247 -13.72 12.15 -10.84
CA MET A 247 -13.65 11.17 -9.77
C MET A 247 -12.28 10.52 -9.75
N GLN A 248 -11.72 10.34 -8.56
CA GLN A 248 -10.44 9.69 -8.38
C GLN A 248 -10.64 8.18 -8.27
N ALA A 249 -9.89 7.40 -9.05
CA ALA A 249 -9.74 5.98 -8.84
C ALA A 249 -8.82 5.77 -7.63
N LEU A 250 -9.40 5.33 -6.51
CA LEU A 250 -8.68 5.22 -5.23
C LEU A 250 -7.90 3.88 -5.13
N GLY A 251 -8.32 2.86 -5.88
CA GLY A 251 -7.90 1.46 -5.81
C GLY A 251 -7.16 1.00 -7.06
N TYR A 252 -7.16 1.81 -8.12
CA TYR A 252 -6.22 1.67 -9.24
C TYR A 252 -5.22 2.82 -9.23
N ARG A 253 -3.94 2.50 -9.39
CA ARG A 253 -2.85 3.46 -9.50
C ARG A 253 -1.91 3.05 -10.62
N CYS A 254 -1.55 4.00 -11.48
CA CYS A 254 -0.72 3.70 -12.64
C CYS A 254 0.78 3.79 -12.32
N LYS A 255 1.59 3.16 -13.17
CA LYS A 255 3.04 3.35 -13.20
C LYS A 255 3.34 4.75 -13.75
N ILE A 256 4.34 5.41 -13.18
CA ILE A 256 4.73 6.77 -13.57
C ILE A 256 6.24 6.88 -13.70
N ALA A 257 6.68 7.81 -14.56
CA ALA A 257 8.07 8.15 -14.79
C ALA A 257 8.27 9.67 -14.74
N LEU A 258 9.52 10.09 -14.55
CA LEU A 258 9.91 11.49 -14.65
C LEU A 258 10.40 11.79 -16.06
N SER A 259 9.67 12.66 -16.77
CA SER A 259 10.07 13.17 -18.08
C SER A 259 10.58 14.60 -17.98
N ALA A 260 11.63 14.92 -18.74
CA ALA A 260 12.14 16.29 -18.84
C ALA A 260 11.18 17.13 -19.69
N VAL A 261 10.90 18.36 -19.25
CA VAL A 261 10.03 19.30 -19.97
C VAL A 261 10.88 20.31 -20.71
N ASP A 262 10.80 20.33 -22.03
CA ASP A 262 11.42 21.37 -22.85
C ASP A 262 10.73 22.72 -22.65
N ARG A 263 11.50 23.73 -22.24
CA ARG A 263 11.00 25.07 -21.89
C ARG A 263 10.29 25.76 -23.06
N ALA A 264 10.69 25.46 -24.30
CA ALA A 264 10.14 26.08 -25.52
C ALA A 264 8.65 25.72 -25.79
N ALA A 265 8.20 24.54 -25.36
CA ALA A 265 6.78 24.16 -25.45
C ALA A 265 5.94 24.69 -24.27
N SER A 266 6.61 25.15 -23.19
CA SER A 266 5.94 25.63 -21.98
C SER A 266 5.53 27.10 -22.02
N SER A 267 6.22 27.96 -22.77
CA SER A 267 5.84 29.38 -22.90
C SER A 267 4.67 29.61 -23.87
N ALA A 268 4.38 28.64 -24.76
CA ALA A 268 3.24 28.71 -25.66
C ALA A 268 1.93 28.24 -25.02
N ASN A 269 2.00 27.38 -23.98
CA ASN A 269 0.83 26.76 -23.35
C ASN A 269 0.48 27.35 -21.97
N SER A 270 1.22 28.33 -21.46
CA SER A 270 0.94 28.96 -20.16
C SER A 270 -0.11 30.07 -20.20
N ASP A 271 -0.40 30.64 -21.38
CA ASP A 271 -1.35 31.77 -21.53
C ASP A 271 -2.68 31.40 -22.21
N ILE A 272 -2.86 30.15 -22.64
CA ILE A 272 -4.15 29.64 -23.10
C ILE A 272 -4.33 28.27 -22.48
N MET A 273 -5.03 28.23 -21.35
CA MET A 273 -5.63 27.00 -20.84
C MET A 273 -6.80 26.66 -21.77
N PRO A 274 -6.72 25.65 -22.66
CA PRO A 274 -7.92 25.21 -23.33
C PRO A 274 -8.64 24.33 -22.31
N HIS A 275 -9.88 24.70 -21.99
CA HIS A 275 -10.88 23.67 -21.76
C HIS A 275 -10.75 22.67 -22.93
N VAL A 276 -10.19 21.49 -22.67
CA VAL A 276 -10.19 20.40 -23.64
C VAL A 276 -11.64 19.93 -23.73
N GLU A 277 -12.45 20.66 -24.50
CA GLU A 277 -13.60 20.10 -25.16
C GLU A 277 -13.07 19.03 -26.11
N ILE A 278 -13.20 17.77 -25.71
CA ILE A 278 -12.93 16.62 -26.57
C ILE A 278 -14.02 16.59 -27.65
N ARG A 279 -13.85 17.41 -28.69
CA ARG A 279 -14.52 17.20 -29.98
C ARG A 279 -13.70 16.15 -30.73
N ALA A 280 -14.21 14.93 -30.77
CA ALA A 280 -13.63 13.84 -31.55
C ALA A 280 -13.47 14.28 -33.01
N LYS A 281 -12.22 14.39 -33.47
CA LYS A 281 -11.89 14.52 -34.89
C LYS A 281 -11.81 13.10 -35.47
N PRO A 282 -12.48 12.80 -36.60
CA PRO A 282 -12.48 11.46 -37.17
C PRO A 282 -11.26 11.30 -38.08
N GLU A 283 -10.31 10.43 -37.72
CA GLU A 283 -9.26 10.04 -38.68
C GLU A 283 -8.97 8.54 -38.67
N ARG A 284 -9.45 7.94 -39.76
CA ARG A 284 -8.90 6.84 -40.59
C ARG A 284 -8.26 5.66 -39.86
N ALA A 285 -9.04 4.58 -39.85
CA ALA A 285 -8.62 3.23 -39.56
C ALA A 285 -7.46 2.78 -40.46
N TYR A 286 -6.36 2.37 -39.85
CA TYR A 286 -5.46 1.37 -40.43
C TYR A 286 -5.76 0.03 -39.75
N SER A 287 -6.21 -0.92 -40.57
CA SER A 287 -6.63 -2.25 -40.16
C SER A 287 -5.44 -3.11 -39.79
N SER A 288 -5.43 -3.67 -38.58
CA SER A 288 -4.79 -4.96 -38.33
C SER A 288 -5.78 -5.88 -37.60
N ARG A 289 -6.23 -6.89 -38.34
CA ARG A 289 -7.17 -7.93 -37.92
C ARG A 289 -6.49 -8.88 -36.92
N VAL A 290 -7.06 -9.01 -35.73
CA VAL A 290 -7.07 -10.29 -35.00
C VAL A 290 -8.51 -10.56 -34.57
N ASN A 291 -9.06 -11.66 -35.09
CA ASN A 291 -10.44 -12.08 -34.96
C ASN A 291 -10.75 -12.58 -33.54
N THR A 292 -11.60 -11.86 -32.81
CA THR A 292 -12.43 -12.39 -31.71
C THR A 292 -13.81 -11.73 -31.73
N ASN A 293 -14.55 -11.91 -32.83
CA ASN A 293 -15.90 -11.35 -32.99
C ASN A 293 -16.93 -12.42 -33.30
N VAL A 294 -17.71 -12.84 -32.30
CA VAL A 294 -19.11 -13.27 -32.53
C VAL A 294 -20.09 -12.76 -31.45
N LEU A 295 -19.65 -12.33 -30.24
CA LEU A 295 -20.59 -11.77 -29.23
C LEU A 295 -20.51 -10.23 -29.02
N ALA A 296 -19.56 -9.52 -29.64
CA ALA A 296 -19.30 -8.12 -29.35
C ALA A 296 -20.14 -7.10 -30.15
N SER A 297 -20.87 -7.54 -31.19
CA SER A 297 -21.43 -6.62 -32.21
C SER A 297 -22.77 -5.95 -31.85
N LYS A 298 -23.36 -6.22 -30.68
CA LYS A 298 -24.69 -5.67 -30.31
C LYS A 298 -24.73 -4.68 -29.13
N ARG A 299 -23.59 -4.29 -28.54
CA ARG A 299 -23.60 -3.53 -27.25
C ARG A 299 -22.89 -2.17 -27.18
N ARG A 300 -22.08 -1.73 -28.14
CA ARG A 300 -21.39 -0.41 -28.02
C ARG A 300 -22.22 0.72 -28.62
N LYS A 301 -23.08 1.35 -27.80
CA LYS A 301 -23.72 2.65 -28.12
C LYS A 301 -22.96 3.87 -27.55
N TYR A 302 -21.96 3.68 -26.68
CA TYR A 302 -21.27 4.77 -25.99
C TYR A 302 -19.76 4.52 -25.88
N PRO A 303 -18.92 5.58 -25.90
CA PRO A 303 -17.49 5.44 -25.67
C PRO A 303 -17.23 4.96 -24.23
N PRO A 304 -16.20 4.11 -24.01
CA PRO A 304 -15.83 3.68 -22.67
C PRO A 304 -15.32 4.88 -21.83
N LEU A 305 -15.42 4.75 -20.51
CA LEU A 305 -14.90 5.77 -19.59
C LEU A 305 -13.39 5.68 -19.55
N GLN A 306 -12.71 6.69 -20.09
CA GLN A 306 -11.26 6.76 -20.15
C GLN A 306 -10.69 7.22 -18.81
N MET A 307 -9.75 6.44 -18.26
CA MET A 307 -8.95 6.89 -17.13
C MET A 307 -7.78 7.75 -17.62
N TYR A 308 -7.41 8.75 -16.84
CA TYR A 308 -6.24 9.60 -17.09
C TYR A 308 -5.47 9.88 -15.80
N LEU A 309 -4.18 10.17 -15.93
CA LEU A 309 -3.34 10.57 -14.79
C LEU A 309 -3.85 11.90 -14.24
N ALA A 310 -4.08 11.98 -12.92
CA ALA A 310 -4.51 13.20 -12.27
C ALA A 310 -3.53 14.34 -12.59
N PRO A 311 -4.00 15.50 -13.11
CA PRO A 311 -3.12 16.56 -13.55
C PRO A 311 -2.38 17.14 -12.35
N GLU A 312 -1.06 16.98 -12.34
CA GLU A 312 -0.20 17.47 -11.27
C GLU A 312 0.50 18.73 -11.73
N VAL A 313 0.18 19.86 -11.08
CA VAL A 313 0.69 21.20 -11.44
C VAL A 313 2.15 21.38 -11.00
N THR A 314 2.62 20.58 -10.03
CA THR A 314 3.98 20.66 -9.51
C THR A 314 5.00 20.09 -10.50
N ARG A 315 5.81 20.99 -11.05
CA ARG A 315 7.05 20.66 -11.77
C ARG A 315 8.21 20.60 -10.78
N PHE A 316 9.12 19.65 -10.98
CA PHE A 316 10.26 19.43 -10.10
C PHE A 316 11.52 20.04 -10.72
N ASP A 317 12.18 20.93 -9.99
CA ASP A 317 13.47 21.46 -10.39
C ASP A 317 14.59 20.49 -9.97
N ALA A 318 15.41 20.06 -10.93
CA ALA A 318 16.55 19.19 -10.69
C ALA A 318 17.59 19.77 -9.72
N GLN A 319 17.64 21.10 -9.54
CA GLN A 319 18.57 21.80 -8.65
C GLN A 319 18.05 21.90 -7.21
N ASN A 320 16.76 21.64 -6.96
CA ASN A 320 16.14 21.75 -5.65
C ASN A 320 16.37 20.50 -4.77
N THR A 321 17.64 20.11 -4.63
CA THR A 321 18.07 18.98 -3.81
C THR A 321 18.11 19.32 -2.32
N VAL A 322 18.11 18.32 -1.44
CA VAL A 322 18.21 18.53 0.03
C VAL A 322 19.42 19.40 0.36
N TRP A 323 20.56 19.14 -0.28
CA TRP A 323 21.71 20.04 -0.28
C TRP A 323 21.85 20.69 -1.67
N PRO A 324 21.42 21.95 -1.85
CA PRO A 324 21.53 22.63 -3.14
C PRO A 324 23.01 22.76 -3.50
N ASN A 325 23.37 22.36 -4.72
CA ASN A 325 24.75 22.36 -5.17
C ASN A 325 24.80 22.87 -6.60
N ASP A 326 25.46 24.01 -6.83
CA ASP A 326 25.57 24.67 -8.14
C ASP A 326 26.28 23.80 -9.20
N GLY A 327 26.89 22.68 -8.77
CA GLY A 327 27.55 21.70 -9.63
C GLY A 327 26.68 20.56 -10.17
N VAL A 328 25.34 20.61 -10.15
CA VAL A 328 24.45 19.50 -10.61
C VAL A 328 24.81 18.98 -12.00
N PHE A 329 25.25 19.86 -12.91
CA PHE A 329 25.59 19.50 -14.29
C PHE A 329 27.05 19.11 -14.51
N LYS A 330 27.91 19.24 -13.49
CA LYS A 330 29.32 18.81 -13.60
C LYS A 330 29.43 17.32 -13.28
N PRO A 331 30.11 16.53 -14.14
CA PRO A 331 30.34 15.12 -13.86
C PRO A 331 31.13 14.98 -12.56
N VAL A 332 30.74 14.00 -11.75
CA VAL A 332 31.46 13.68 -10.52
C VAL A 332 32.69 12.87 -10.90
N ALA A 333 33.85 13.24 -10.36
CA ALA A 333 35.08 12.48 -10.59
C ALA A 333 34.90 11.03 -10.16
N THR A 334 35.35 10.08 -10.98
CA THR A 334 35.15 8.63 -10.78
C THR A 334 35.59 8.16 -9.40
N TRP A 335 36.68 8.69 -8.86
CA TRP A 335 37.16 8.33 -7.51
C TRP A 335 36.15 8.63 -6.40
N LYS A 336 35.34 9.70 -6.52
CA LYS A 336 34.29 10.04 -5.54
C LYS A 336 33.14 9.04 -5.59
N ILE A 337 32.82 8.56 -6.79
CA ILE A 337 31.80 7.52 -7.01
C ILE A 337 32.30 6.19 -6.43
N VAL A 338 33.54 5.79 -6.75
CA VAL A 338 34.17 4.59 -6.18
C VAL A 338 34.20 4.66 -4.66
N PHE A 339 34.62 5.79 -4.09
CA PHE A 339 34.60 6.01 -2.64
C PHE A 339 33.18 5.84 -2.07
N LEU A 340 32.17 6.51 -2.64
CA LEU A 340 30.79 6.41 -2.18
C LEU A 340 30.28 4.96 -2.16
N TYR A 341 30.46 4.22 -3.26
CA TYR A 341 30.02 2.82 -3.33
C TYR A 341 30.85 1.89 -2.45
N SER A 342 32.16 2.15 -2.28
CA SER A 342 32.96 1.43 -1.30
C SER A 342 32.41 1.61 0.11
N CYS A 343 31.95 2.81 0.47
CA CYS A 343 31.25 3.04 1.73
C CYS A 343 29.96 2.22 1.82
N GLY A 344 29.12 2.22 0.79
CA GLY A 344 27.88 1.41 0.80
C GLY A 344 28.14 -0.10 1.02
N VAL A 345 29.12 -0.66 0.31
CA VAL A 345 29.50 -2.07 0.40
C VAL A 345 30.13 -2.39 1.76
N MET A 346 31.10 -1.59 2.22
CA MET A 346 31.73 -1.76 3.54
C MET A 346 30.71 -1.62 4.67
N GLY A 347 29.79 -0.64 4.57
CA GLY A 347 28.70 -0.45 5.50
C GLY A 347 27.80 -1.68 5.62
N SER A 348 27.42 -2.26 4.48
CA SER A 348 26.63 -3.50 4.43
C SER A 348 27.39 -4.70 5.03
N ALA A 349 28.66 -4.85 4.67
CA ALA A 349 29.51 -5.95 5.15
C ALA A 349 29.72 -5.86 6.68
N PHE A 350 30.06 -4.67 7.19
CA PHE A 350 30.22 -4.47 8.63
C PHE A 350 28.90 -4.57 9.39
N ALA A 351 27.78 -4.17 8.80
CA ALA A 351 26.46 -4.37 9.40
C ALA A 351 26.15 -5.86 9.59
N ALA A 352 26.34 -6.66 8.54
CA ALA A 352 26.16 -8.11 8.60
C ALA A 352 27.15 -8.77 9.59
N LEU A 353 28.43 -8.40 9.54
CA LEU A 353 29.43 -8.90 10.49
C LEU A 353 29.06 -8.55 11.94
N ALA A 354 28.61 -7.33 12.22
CA ALA A 354 28.22 -6.91 13.56
C ALA A 354 27.02 -7.72 14.12
N LEU A 355 26.15 -8.25 13.25
CA LEU A 355 25.05 -9.15 13.64
C LEU A 355 25.53 -10.58 13.90
N PHE A 356 26.42 -11.10 13.06
CA PHE A 356 26.77 -12.53 13.06
C PHE A 356 28.08 -12.87 13.78
N LEU A 357 28.81 -11.88 14.30
CA LEU A 357 30.04 -12.11 15.07
C LEU A 357 29.76 -12.82 16.41
N PRO A 358 30.62 -13.77 16.82
CA PRO A 358 30.50 -14.45 18.09
C PRO A 358 30.53 -13.48 19.27
N LYS A 359 29.80 -13.81 20.35
CA LYS A 359 29.62 -12.94 21.52
C LYS A 359 30.94 -12.48 22.15
N ASN A 360 32.01 -13.27 22.03
CA ASN A 360 33.33 -13.05 22.68
C ASN A 360 34.33 -12.24 21.85
N THR A 361 33.92 -11.71 20.69
CA THR A 361 34.84 -10.97 19.81
C THR A 361 35.12 -9.58 20.40
N LYS A 362 36.35 -9.35 20.90
CA LYS A 362 36.76 -8.08 21.55
C LYS A 362 36.55 -6.83 20.67
N ASN A 363 36.62 -6.98 19.35
CA ASN A 363 36.52 -5.86 18.39
C ASN A 363 35.12 -5.68 17.77
N ALA A 364 34.11 -6.43 18.21
CA ALA A 364 32.77 -6.37 17.61
C ALA A 364 32.14 -4.97 17.69
N GLY A 365 32.36 -4.24 18.80
CA GLY A 365 31.87 -2.87 18.96
C GLY A 365 32.46 -1.90 17.94
N VAL A 366 33.76 -2.00 17.67
CA VAL A 366 34.45 -1.18 16.67
C VAL A 366 33.89 -1.45 15.28
N ILE A 367 33.71 -2.73 14.92
CA ILE A 367 33.14 -3.14 13.63
C ILE A 367 31.73 -2.57 13.45
N GLY A 368 30.87 -2.68 14.47
CA GLY A 368 29.52 -2.12 14.43
C GLY A 368 29.50 -0.60 14.25
N VAL A 369 30.32 0.13 15.00
CA VAL A 369 30.42 1.60 14.90
C VAL A 369 31.00 2.02 13.55
N SER A 370 32.03 1.34 13.05
CA SER A 370 32.59 1.58 11.71
C SER A 370 31.54 1.35 10.63
N GLY A 371 30.77 0.25 10.71
CA GLY A 371 29.65 0.00 9.79
C GLY A 371 28.60 1.11 9.81
N LEU A 372 28.24 1.59 11.00
CA LEU A 372 27.29 2.68 11.17
C LEU A 372 27.80 4.00 10.58
N ILE A 373 29.05 4.38 10.84
CA ILE A 373 29.65 5.62 10.31
C ILE A 373 29.69 5.57 8.78
N VAL A 374 30.19 4.47 8.23
CA VAL A 374 30.38 4.34 6.78
C VAL A 374 29.02 4.27 6.05
N SER A 375 28.03 3.57 6.62
CA SER A 375 26.65 3.58 6.09
C SER A 375 26.01 4.97 6.19
N SER A 376 26.25 5.69 7.29
CA SER A 376 25.75 7.06 7.46
C SER A 376 26.35 8.03 6.42
N ILE A 377 27.64 7.88 6.09
CA ILE A 377 28.28 8.66 5.02
C ILE A 377 27.60 8.37 3.68
N PHE A 378 27.42 7.10 3.33
CA PHE A 378 26.74 6.69 2.09
C PHE A 378 25.31 7.23 2.02
N SER A 379 24.49 6.93 3.02
CA SER A 379 23.09 7.33 3.10
C SER A 379 22.93 8.85 3.19
N GLY A 380 23.85 9.55 3.86
CA GLY A 380 23.86 11.01 3.99
C GLY A 380 24.16 11.71 2.67
N ILE A 381 25.22 11.30 1.96
CA ILE A 381 25.56 11.84 0.62
C ILE A 381 24.40 11.59 -0.34
N TYR A 382 23.82 10.39 -0.29
CA TYR A 382 22.66 10.04 -1.08
C TYR A 382 21.46 10.95 -0.78
N LEU A 383 21.12 11.15 0.49
CA LEU A 383 20.00 11.98 0.92
C LEU A 383 20.17 13.44 0.46
N CYS A 384 21.39 13.96 0.53
CA CYS A 384 21.74 15.29 0.02
C CYS A 384 21.44 15.45 -1.48
N CYS A 385 21.49 14.36 -2.25
CA CYS A 385 21.22 14.33 -3.69
C CYS A 385 19.74 14.18 -4.05
N CYS A 386 18.87 13.79 -3.10
CA CYS A 386 17.44 13.68 -3.32
C CYS A 386 16.79 15.06 -3.56
N GLU A 387 15.80 15.12 -4.45
CA GLU A 387 14.98 16.33 -4.65
C GLU A 387 13.99 16.47 -3.48
N ARG A 388 13.88 17.68 -2.92
CA ARG A 388 13.18 17.92 -1.66
C ARG A 388 11.69 17.58 -1.73
N GLN A 389 11.02 17.95 -2.82
CA GLN A 389 9.58 17.74 -2.98
C GLN A 389 9.24 16.27 -3.24
N LEU A 390 10.01 15.60 -4.10
CA LEU A 390 9.91 14.16 -4.35
C LEU A 390 10.21 13.37 -3.09
N LEU A 391 11.27 13.72 -2.35
CA LEU A 391 11.58 13.09 -1.07
C LEU A 391 10.42 13.23 -0.07
N LYS A 392 9.89 14.44 0.10
CA LYS A 392 8.72 14.68 0.95
C LYS A 392 7.52 13.85 0.49
N ARG A 393 7.33 13.68 -0.82
CA ARG A 393 6.26 12.87 -1.39
C ARG A 393 6.46 11.38 -1.16
N VAL A 394 7.69 10.85 -1.33
CA VAL A 394 8.01 9.46 -0.99
C VAL A 394 7.74 9.23 0.49
N MET A 395 8.31 10.07 1.36
CA MET A 395 8.23 9.91 2.82
C MET A 395 6.81 10.09 3.37
N SER A 396 5.97 10.89 2.72
CA SER A 396 4.55 11.03 3.09
C SER A 396 3.64 9.99 2.41
N SER A 397 4.17 9.19 1.49
CA SER A 397 3.39 8.14 0.84
C SER A 397 3.11 7.01 1.84
N PHE A 398 1.88 6.51 1.84
CA PHE A 398 1.52 5.40 2.72
C PHE A 398 2.34 4.14 2.42
N HIS A 399 2.64 3.84 1.14
CA HIS A 399 3.40 2.63 0.82
C HIS A 399 4.80 2.68 1.46
N PHE A 400 5.44 3.84 1.44
CA PHE A 400 6.68 4.07 2.17
C PHE A 400 6.46 3.94 3.68
N LEU A 401 5.54 4.70 4.28
CA LEU A 401 5.34 4.73 5.74
C LEU A 401 4.98 3.34 6.30
N PHE A 402 4.08 2.63 5.63
CA PHE A 402 3.70 1.27 5.99
C PHE A 402 4.90 0.34 5.91
N PHE A 403 5.63 0.34 4.79
CA PHE A 403 6.76 -0.56 4.59
C PHE A 403 7.94 -0.24 5.52
N ALA A 404 8.26 1.04 5.69
CA ALA A 404 9.22 1.54 6.65
C ALA A 404 8.87 1.14 8.09
N ALA A 405 7.60 1.22 8.48
CA ALA A 405 7.15 0.77 9.79
C ALA A 405 7.34 -0.75 9.97
N GLN A 406 7.10 -1.56 8.93
CA GLN A 406 7.38 -3.00 9.01
C GLN A 406 8.88 -3.29 9.17
N ILE A 407 9.75 -2.63 8.38
CA ILE A 407 11.21 -2.79 8.46
C ILE A 407 11.74 -2.32 9.81
N LEU A 408 11.30 -1.15 10.28
CA LEU A 408 11.69 -0.63 11.60
C LEU A 408 11.25 -1.57 12.71
N SER A 409 10.01 -2.06 12.66
CA SER A 409 9.48 -3.03 13.62
C SER A 409 10.31 -4.32 13.62
N ALA A 410 10.68 -4.84 12.44
CA ALA A 410 11.54 -6.01 12.34
C ALA A 410 12.92 -5.74 12.95
N GLY A 411 13.54 -4.59 12.65
CA GLY A 411 14.81 -4.19 13.24
C GLY A 411 14.76 -4.08 14.76
N VAL A 412 13.69 -3.50 15.32
CA VAL A 412 13.47 -3.46 16.78
C VAL A 412 13.36 -4.86 17.37
N CYS A 413 12.69 -5.79 16.69
CA CYS A 413 12.63 -7.19 17.13
C CYS A 413 14.03 -7.82 17.17
N VAL A 414 14.82 -7.65 16.11
CA VAL A 414 16.20 -8.20 16.05
C VAL A 414 17.06 -7.61 17.16
N MET A 415 16.99 -6.30 17.40
CA MET A 415 17.70 -5.66 18.51
C MET A 415 17.27 -6.24 19.88
N ASP A 416 15.98 -6.48 20.08
CA ASP A 416 15.48 -7.05 21.33
C ASP A 416 15.90 -8.51 21.53
N MET A 417 15.91 -9.32 20.46
CA MET A 417 16.43 -10.69 20.48
C MET A 417 17.92 -10.75 20.84
N PHE A 418 18.69 -9.73 20.45
CA PHE A 418 20.09 -9.56 20.83
C PHE A 418 20.28 -8.86 22.18
N TYR A 419 19.22 -8.63 22.95
CA TYR A 419 19.25 -7.94 24.24
C TYR A 419 19.89 -6.55 24.15
N TRP A 420 19.63 -5.82 23.07
CA TRP A 420 20.13 -4.46 22.85
C TRP A 420 21.66 -4.34 22.95
N ARG A 421 22.39 -5.43 22.69
CA ARG A 421 23.85 -5.41 22.67
C ARG A 421 24.34 -4.42 21.62
N TRP A 422 25.33 -3.62 22.00
CA TRP A 422 25.78 -2.48 21.22
C TRP A 422 26.18 -2.82 19.78
N ALA A 423 26.99 -3.87 19.58
CA ALA A 423 27.48 -4.24 18.25
C ALA A 423 26.35 -4.67 17.29
N PRO A 424 25.49 -5.67 17.62
CA PRO A 424 24.32 -5.99 16.81
C PRO A 424 23.37 -4.80 16.62
N ALA A 425 23.14 -3.98 17.65
CA ALA A 425 22.30 -2.79 17.53
C ALA A 425 22.84 -1.80 16.49
N CYS A 426 24.15 -1.52 16.50
CA CYS A 426 24.79 -0.73 15.45
C CYS A 426 24.63 -1.38 14.07
N GLY A 427 24.75 -2.72 13.97
CA GLY A 427 24.53 -3.47 12.73
C GLY A 427 23.10 -3.36 12.19
N VAL A 428 22.10 -3.45 13.07
CA VAL A 428 20.69 -3.23 12.71
C VAL A 428 20.48 -1.80 12.23
N VAL A 429 20.93 -0.79 12.99
CA VAL A 429 20.76 0.62 12.61
C VAL A 429 21.44 0.92 11.28
N SER A 430 22.63 0.38 11.07
CA SER A 430 23.36 0.46 9.80
C SER A 430 22.56 -0.16 8.64
N SER A 431 21.98 -1.34 8.85
CA SER A 431 21.11 -1.99 7.86
C SER A 431 19.83 -1.19 7.58
N LEU A 432 19.23 -0.59 8.61
CA LEU A 432 18.06 0.28 8.47
C LEU A 432 18.39 1.50 7.61
N LEU A 433 19.50 2.20 7.88
CA LEU A 433 19.93 3.37 7.08
C LEU A 433 20.06 3.02 5.60
N LEU A 434 20.71 1.89 5.29
CA LEU A 434 20.87 1.40 3.92
C LEU A 434 19.52 1.03 3.28
N ALA A 435 18.63 0.36 4.03
CA ALA A 435 17.28 0.05 3.55
C ALA A 435 16.49 1.33 3.24
N TYR A 436 16.53 2.34 4.10
CA TYR A 436 15.87 3.63 3.86
C TYR A 436 16.44 4.38 2.63
N THR A 437 17.74 4.26 2.37
CA THR A 437 18.36 4.76 1.13
C THR A 437 17.73 4.10 -0.11
N ILE A 438 17.56 2.78 -0.09
CA ILE A 438 16.91 2.03 -1.18
C ILE A 438 15.43 2.44 -1.33
N LEU A 439 14.71 2.63 -0.23
CA LEU A 439 13.29 3.05 -0.26
C LEU A 439 13.07 4.47 -0.79
N THR A 440 14.11 5.31 -0.79
CA THR A 440 14.04 6.70 -1.23
C THR A 440 14.62 6.93 -2.63
N VAL A 441 14.86 5.87 -3.41
CA VAL A 441 15.33 5.91 -4.82
C VAL A 441 14.48 6.75 -5.74
N ASP A 442 13.18 6.78 -5.53
CA ASP A 442 12.26 7.61 -6.31
C ASP A 442 12.42 9.11 -6.05
N ALA A 443 13.14 9.50 -5.00
CA ALA A 443 13.43 10.90 -4.72
C ALA A 443 14.61 11.45 -5.54
N LEU A 444 15.38 10.58 -6.22
CA LEU A 444 16.44 11.00 -7.12
C LEU A 444 15.88 11.33 -8.50
N THR A 445 16.18 12.52 -9.01
CA THR A 445 15.87 12.91 -10.39
C THR A 445 16.73 12.11 -11.38
N PRO A 446 16.28 11.93 -12.64
CA PRO A 446 17.06 11.23 -13.67
C PRO A 446 18.50 11.74 -13.84
N ILE A 447 18.72 13.06 -13.84
CA ILE A 447 20.07 13.64 -13.89
C ILE A 447 20.91 13.18 -12.70
N MET A 448 20.33 13.18 -11.49
CA MET A 448 21.06 12.77 -10.30
C MET A 448 21.35 11.26 -10.27
N LYS A 449 20.41 10.43 -10.74
CA LYS A 449 20.64 8.99 -10.93
C LYS A 449 21.82 8.75 -11.87
N ARG A 450 21.87 9.42 -13.03
CA ARG A 450 23.02 9.32 -13.96
C ARG A 450 24.33 9.80 -13.32
N ARG A 451 24.28 10.91 -12.58
CA ARG A 451 25.44 11.49 -11.89
C ARG A 451 26.03 10.56 -10.83
N LEU A 452 25.18 9.84 -10.10
CA LEU A 452 25.58 8.83 -9.13
C LEU A 452 25.86 7.46 -9.79
N CYS A 453 25.67 7.33 -11.11
CA CYS A 453 25.70 6.04 -11.83
C CYS A 453 24.72 5.00 -11.26
N PHE A 454 23.61 5.47 -10.69
CA PHE A 454 22.59 4.64 -10.10
C PHE A 454 21.74 3.97 -11.19
N LYS A 455 21.73 2.64 -11.21
CA LYS A 455 20.98 1.81 -12.17
C LYS A 455 19.84 1.08 -11.48
N PHE A 456 18.80 0.71 -12.23
CA PHE A 456 17.65 -0.03 -11.70
C PHE A 456 17.99 -1.36 -10.99
N TRP A 457 19.08 -2.05 -11.35
CA TRP A 457 19.53 -3.28 -10.68
C TRP A 457 20.08 -3.05 -9.27
N MET A 458 20.60 -1.87 -8.94
CA MET A 458 21.24 -1.61 -7.64
C MET A 458 20.26 -1.70 -6.46
N PRO A 459 19.05 -1.09 -6.50
CA PRO A 459 18.00 -1.33 -5.51
C PRO A 459 17.65 -2.81 -5.35
N VAL A 460 17.55 -3.54 -6.46
CA VAL A 460 17.20 -4.97 -6.46
C VAL A 460 18.26 -5.77 -5.71
N THR A 461 19.55 -5.55 -6.01
CA THR A 461 20.65 -6.19 -5.28
C THR A 461 20.62 -5.85 -3.80
N GLY A 462 20.37 -4.58 -3.44
CA GLY A 462 20.26 -4.17 -2.05
C GLY A 462 19.10 -4.86 -1.31
N ILE A 463 17.94 -5.00 -1.95
CA ILE A 463 16.78 -5.74 -1.40
C ILE A 463 17.13 -7.22 -1.19
N VAL A 464 17.80 -7.86 -2.16
CA VAL A 464 18.18 -9.28 -2.07
C VAL A 464 19.20 -9.51 -0.95
N VAL A 465 20.19 -8.62 -0.80
CA VAL A 465 21.16 -8.69 0.31
C VAL A 465 20.45 -8.52 1.65
N PHE A 466 19.53 -7.56 1.75
CA PHE A 466 18.71 -7.37 2.95
C PHE A 466 17.88 -8.63 3.27
N TRP A 467 17.26 -9.25 2.27
CA TRP A 467 16.54 -10.52 2.46
C TRP A 467 17.44 -11.64 2.95
N ALA A 468 18.64 -11.78 2.39
CA ALA A 468 19.57 -12.82 2.79
C ALA A 468 19.93 -12.69 4.28
N VAL A 469 20.19 -11.47 4.76
CA VAL A 469 20.47 -11.21 6.18
C VAL A 469 19.26 -11.56 7.05
N GLU A 470 18.05 -11.12 6.69
CA GLU A 470 16.83 -11.40 7.46
C GLU A 470 16.48 -12.90 7.49
N VAL A 471 16.69 -13.62 6.37
CA VAL A 471 16.50 -15.08 6.30
C VAL A 471 17.53 -15.80 7.17
N LEU A 472 18.79 -15.37 7.18
CA LEU A 472 19.81 -15.95 8.06
C LEU A 472 19.44 -15.78 9.53
N VAL A 473 19.00 -14.58 9.93
CA VAL A 473 18.48 -14.34 11.28
C VAL A 473 17.29 -15.26 11.56
N LEU A 474 16.32 -15.35 10.65
CA LEU A 474 15.15 -16.22 10.84
C LEU A 474 15.52 -17.71 10.99
N VAL A 475 16.42 -18.21 10.15
CA VAL A 475 16.90 -19.60 10.18
C VAL A 475 17.62 -19.88 11.51
N ASP A 476 18.37 -18.92 12.03
CA ASP A 476 18.98 -19.05 13.35
C ASP A 476 17.96 -19.02 14.48
N VAL A 477 16.98 -18.11 14.42
CA VAL A 477 15.90 -18.02 15.40
C VAL A 477 15.10 -19.33 15.47
N MET A 478 14.87 -19.98 14.34
CA MET A 478 14.01 -21.17 14.25
C MET A 478 14.79 -22.48 14.40
N GLN A 479 15.98 -22.63 13.79
CA GLN A 479 16.63 -23.93 13.61
C GLN A 479 18.02 -24.00 14.26
N LEU A 480 18.93 -23.09 13.88
CA LEU A 480 20.35 -23.22 14.22
C LEU A 480 20.65 -22.76 15.66
N GLY A 481 20.06 -21.62 16.04
CA GLY A 481 20.43 -20.73 17.15
C GLY A 481 21.88 -20.84 17.63
N ILE A 482 22.78 -20.64 16.68
CA ILE A 482 24.21 -20.41 16.84
C ILE A 482 24.44 -19.10 17.59
N TRP A 483 23.61 -18.07 17.34
CA TRP A 483 23.79 -16.75 17.95
C TRP A 483 23.08 -16.60 19.31
N ASP A 484 22.39 -17.66 19.77
CA ASP A 484 21.68 -17.69 21.05
C ASP A 484 20.75 -16.46 21.21
N LEU A 485 20.00 -16.21 20.13
CA LEU A 485 18.96 -15.18 20.05
C LEU A 485 17.88 -15.45 21.10
N GLN A 486 17.35 -14.43 21.76
CA GLN A 486 16.37 -14.62 22.84
C GLN A 486 14.94 -14.42 22.34
N ASP A 487 14.01 -15.25 22.80
CA ASP A 487 12.57 -15.07 22.52
C ASP A 487 11.85 -14.46 23.72
N ARG A 488 12.04 -13.15 23.89
CA ARG A 488 11.52 -12.40 25.04
C ARG A 488 10.05 -12.09 24.89
N VAL A 489 9.39 -11.83 26.01
CA VAL A 489 8.05 -11.23 26.01
C VAL A 489 8.21 -9.75 25.66
N PHE A 490 7.79 -9.39 24.45
CA PHE A 490 7.81 -8.03 23.92
C PHE A 490 6.75 -7.15 24.57
N LEU A 491 5.57 -7.71 24.79
CA LEU A 491 4.41 -7.01 25.31
C LEU A 491 3.60 -7.95 26.21
N ASP A 492 3.36 -7.53 27.45
CA ASP A 492 2.56 -8.24 28.44
C ASP A 492 1.40 -7.35 28.85
N ILE A 493 0.19 -7.73 28.44
CA ILE A 493 -1.03 -6.96 28.70
C ILE A 493 -1.92 -7.78 29.63
N SER A 494 -2.30 -7.20 30.76
CA SER A 494 -3.34 -7.72 31.63
C SER A 494 -4.61 -6.88 31.50
N MET A 495 -5.71 -7.48 31.05
CA MET A 495 -7.04 -6.85 30.98
C MET A 495 -8.10 -7.83 31.49
N PHE A 496 -9.01 -7.37 32.36
CA PHE A 496 -10.12 -8.18 32.91
C PHE A 496 -9.70 -9.56 33.44
N ASN A 497 -8.64 -9.62 34.26
CA ASN A 497 -8.02 -10.87 34.78
C ASN A 497 -7.45 -11.83 33.73
N HIS A 498 -7.44 -11.46 32.45
CA HIS A 498 -6.79 -12.20 31.39
C HIS A 498 -5.42 -11.59 31.11
N ARG A 499 -4.39 -12.43 30.95
CA ARG A 499 -3.02 -12.03 30.65
C ARG A 499 -2.64 -12.50 29.26
N ALA A 500 -2.18 -11.57 28.42
CA ALA A 500 -1.74 -11.82 27.07
C ALA A 500 -0.27 -11.45 26.92
N GLN A 501 0.55 -12.45 26.64
CA GLN A 501 1.98 -12.29 26.36
C GLN A 501 2.22 -12.42 24.86
N PHE A 502 2.95 -11.46 24.31
CA PHE A 502 3.41 -11.45 22.92
C PHE A 502 4.92 -11.61 22.90
N HIS A 503 5.38 -12.64 22.21
CA HIS A 503 6.80 -12.95 22.08
C HIS A 503 7.41 -12.26 20.86
N VAL A 504 8.70 -11.94 20.94
CA VAL A 504 9.42 -11.22 19.88
C VAL A 504 9.57 -12.07 18.62
N ALA A 505 9.84 -13.37 18.72
CA ALA A 505 10.08 -14.21 17.55
C ALA A 505 8.86 -14.40 16.64
N PRO A 506 7.65 -14.71 17.15
CA PRO A 506 6.44 -14.73 16.33
C PRO A 506 6.14 -13.38 15.67
N PHE A 507 6.35 -12.29 16.41
CA PHE A 507 6.13 -10.94 15.89
C PHE A 507 7.11 -10.58 14.75
N PHE A 508 8.39 -10.93 14.92
CA PHE A 508 9.42 -10.78 13.88
C PHE A 508 9.11 -11.58 12.61
N LEU A 509 8.80 -12.88 12.75
CA LEU A 509 8.42 -13.73 11.62
C LEU A 509 7.24 -13.15 10.83
N SER A 510 6.24 -12.66 11.55
CA SER A 510 5.09 -11.97 11.00
C SER A 510 5.47 -10.72 10.17
N ARG A 511 6.43 -9.92 10.65
CA ARG A 511 6.94 -8.76 9.91
C ARG A 511 7.67 -9.19 8.65
N LEU A 512 8.52 -10.22 8.73
CA LEU A 512 9.32 -10.71 7.60
C LEU A 512 8.46 -11.14 6.41
N VAL A 513 7.36 -11.87 6.65
CA VAL A 513 6.45 -12.27 5.57
C VAL A 513 5.90 -11.04 4.84
N THR A 514 5.47 -10.01 5.59
CA THR A 514 4.99 -8.76 5.01
C THR A 514 6.10 -8.04 4.26
N ILE A 515 7.32 -8.01 4.83
CA ILE A 515 8.49 -7.38 4.22
C ILE A 515 8.80 -8.04 2.87
N PHE A 516 8.90 -9.36 2.82
CA PHE A 516 9.21 -10.12 1.59
C PHE A 516 8.16 -9.92 0.50
N VAL A 517 6.87 -10.02 0.84
CA VAL A 517 5.79 -9.84 -0.16
C VAL A 517 5.80 -8.42 -0.73
N TRP A 518 5.98 -7.40 0.12
CA TRP A 518 5.98 -5.99 -0.31
C TRP A 518 7.25 -5.59 -1.05
N SER A 519 8.42 -6.06 -0.64
CA SER A 519 9.65 -5.81 -1.42
C SER A 519 9.71 -6.63 -2.70
N GLY A 520 9.09 -7.82 -2.73
CA GLY A 520 8.98 -8.64 -3.94
C GLY A 520 8.19 -7.90 -5.04
N ARG A 521 7.16 -7.15 -4.66
CA ARG A 521 6.49 -6.21 -5.56
C ARG A 521 7.45 -5.17 -6.13
N TYR A 522 8.31 -4.56 -5.31
CA TYR A 522 9.27 -3.56 -5.79
C TYR A 522 10.31 -4.16 -6.73
N VAL A 523 10.80 -5.36 -6.42
CA VAL A 523 11.69 -6.13 -7.30
C VAL A 523 10.99 -6.42 -8.63
N TYR A 524 9.77 -6.95 -8.61
CA TYR A 524 8.98 -7.21 -9.82
C TYR A 524 8.81 -5.95 -10.68
N VAL A 525 8.56 -4.80 -10.06
CA VAL A 525 8.38 -3.53 -10.77
C VAL A 525 9.69 -3.05 -11.37
N ALA A 526 10.79 -3.11 -10.62
CA ALA A 526 12.11 -2.74 -11.11
C ALA A 526 12.57 -3.64 -12.27
N LEU A 527 12.22 -4.94 -12.24
CA LEU A 527 12.57 -5.89 -13.30
C LEU A 527 11.70 -5.74 -14.55
N THR A 528 10.42 -5.37 -14.39
CA THR A 528 9.48 -5.22 -15.52
C THR A 528 9.51 -3.84 -16.16
N CYS A 529 10.00 -2.81 -15.45
CA CYS A 529 10.21 -1.48 -15.98
C CYS A 529 11.72 -1.21 -16.04
N GLN A 530 12.36 -1.58 -17.15
CA GLN A 530 13.79 -1.36 -17.39
C GLN A 530 14.17 0.11 -17.69
N ASP A 531 13.28 1.06 -17.37
CA ASP A 531 13.52 2.49 -17.53
C ASP A 531 14.01 3.08 -16.20
N ASP A 532 15.24 3.60 -16.17
CA ASP A 532 15.83 4.24 -14.99
C ASP A 532 15.05 5.49 -14.53
N ASN A 533 14.19 6.06 -15.40
CA ASN A 533 13.32 7.19 -15.08
C ASN A 533 11.99 6.78 -14.43
N ALA A 534 11.64 5.49 -14.45
CA ALA A 534 10.45 4.98 -13.79
C ALA A 534 10.56 5.13 -12.27
N LEU A 535 9.43 5.45 -11.64
CA LEU A 535 9.29 5.51 -10.19
C LEU A 535 8.77 4.15 -9.69
N ILE A 536 9.55 3.51 -8.81
CA ILE A 536 9.32 2.13 -8.35
C ILE A 536 8.33 2.11 -7.16
N MET A 537 8.48 3.05 -6.23
CA MET A 537 7.73 3.20 -4.99
C MET A 537 6.48 4.09 -5.15
N ILE A 538 6.61 5.22 -5.85
CA ILE A 538 5.49 6.15 -6.08
C ILE A 538 4.65 5.63 -7.24
N ARG A 539 3.32 5.67 -7.05
CA ARG A 539 2.34 5.38 -8.10
C ARG A 539 1.45 6.58 -8.35
N GLY A 540 1.11 6.79 -9.62
CA GLY A 540 0.28 7.90 -10.09
C GLY A 540 -1.16 7.76 -9.62
N GLU A 541 -1.75 8.88 -9.25
CA GLU A 541 -3.19 8.96 -8.96
C GLU A 541 -3.95 9.07 -10.28
N VAL A 542 -5.03 8.31 -10.41
CA VAL A 542 -5.78 8.20 -11.66
C VAL A 542 -7.17 8.79 -11.44
N GLU A 543 -7.68 9.52 -12.42
CA GLU A 543 -8.98 10.17 -12.43
C GLU A 543 -9.81 9.76 -13.65
N PHE A 544 -11.13 9.90 -13.55
CA PHE A 544 -12.08 9.71 -14.64
C PHE A 544 -13.29 10.64 -14.47
N ASP A 545 -13.83 11.17 -15.58
CA ASP A 545 -14.97 12.08 -15.55
C ASP A 545 -16.29 11.35 -15.82
N TYR A 546 -16.90 10.86 -14.74
CA TYR A 546 -18.17 10.14 -14.83
C TYR A 546 -19.38 11.04 -15.13
N GLU A 547 -19.41 12.28 -14.64
CA GLU A 547 -20.57 13.15 -14.82
C GLU A 547 -20.63 13.72 -16.24
N SER A 548 -19.49 14.10 -16.83
CA SER A 548 -19.46 14.52 -18.25
C SER A 548 -19.81 13.36 -19.18
N TRP A 549 -19.29 12.16 -18.93
CA TRP A 549 -19.68 10.97 -19.68
C TRP A 549 -21.19 10.70 -19.60
N LYS A 550 -21.78 10.84 -18.41
CA LYS A 550 -23.22 10.65 -18.20
C LYS A 550 -24.05 11.73 -18.90
N LYS A 551 -23.58 12.98 -18.95
CA LYS A 551 -24.21 14.06 -19.73
C LYS A 551 -24.17 13.74 -21.23
N GLN A 552 -23.02 13.35 -21.76
CA GLN A 552 -22.88 12.95 -23.17
C GLN A 552 -23.77 11.75 -23.52
N ALA A 553 -23.81 10.73 -22.66
CA ALA A 553 -24.66 9.56 -22.86
C ALA A 553 -26.16 9.88 -22.83
N ARG A 554 -26.57 10.95 -22.12
CA ARG A 554 -27.95 11.45 -22.10
C ARG A 554 -28.29 12.27 -23.34
N LEU A 555 -27.37 13.11 -23.82
CA LEU A 555 -27.55 13.93 -25.02
C LEU A 555 -27.59 13.08 -26.31
N ALA A 556 -26.96 11.90 -26.29
CA ALA A 556 -26.97 10.96 -27.40
C ALA A 556 -28.16 9.97 -27.39
N ARG A 557 -29.12 10.13 -26.46
CA ARG A 557 -30.41 9.40 -26.44
C ARG A 557 -31.51 10.32 -26.91
#